data_AF-A0A0C3RA15-F1
#
_entry.id   AF-A0A0C3RA15-F1
#
_cell.length_a   1.000
_cell.length_b   1.000
_cell.length_c   1.000
_cell.angle_alpha   90.00
_cell.angle_beta   90.00
_cell.angle_gamma   90.00
#
_symmetry.space_group_name_H-M   'P 1'
#
loop_
_entity.id
_entity.type
_entity.pdbx_description
1 polymer ?
#
loop_
_entity_poly.entity_id
_entity_poly.type
_entity_poly.pdbx_seq_one_letter_code
_entity_poly.pdbx_strand_id
1 'polypeptide(L)'
;VSGEMVTAIAMTEPGAGSDLQGVKTTAVLDGDEYVINGSKTFITNGWLADLVIVVAKTDPKAGAKGTSLFLVEANTPGFSKRSEE
;
A
#
# COMPACT_ATOMS: atom_id res chain seq x y z
N VAL A 1 4.11 -24.61 -6.35
CA VAL A 1 3.73 -23.44 -5.53
C VAL A 1 3.00 -23.97 -4.30
N SER A 2 3.42 -23.61 -3.08
CA SER A 2 2.85 -24.17 -1.83
C SER A 2 1.53 -23.51 -1.40
N GLY A 3 1.31 -22.24 -1.75
CA GLY A 3 0.07 -21.52 -1.41
C GLY A 3 -0.02 -21.07 0.05
N GLU A 4 1.10 -21.11 0.78
CA GLU A 4 1.17 -20.80 2.21
C GLU A 4 1.06 -19.30 2.52
N MET A 5 1.19 -18.43 1.52
CA MET A 5 1.13 -16.98 1.66
C MET A 5 0.04 -16.42 0.75
N VAL A 6 -0.89 -15.67 1.33
CA VAL A 6 -1.91 -14.91 0.60
C VAL A 6 -1.38 -13.50 0.35
N THR A 7 -1.40 -13.06 -0.90
CA THR A 7 -0.93 -11.71 -1.27
C THR A 7 -2.07 -10.81 -1.73
N ALA A 8 -1.92 -9.51 -1.52
CA ALA A 8 -2.83 -8.49 -2.06
C ALA A 8 -2.06 -7.35 -2.75
N ILE A 9 -2.77 -6.60 -3.60
CA ILE A 9 -2.23 -5.40 -4.26
C ILE A 9 -3.09 -4.19 -3.86
N ALA A 10 -2.46 -3.26 -3.14
CA ALA A 10 -3.06 -2.06 -2.57
C ALA A 10 -2.85 -0.83 -3.48
N MET A 11 -3.66 -0.72 -4.54
CA MET A 11 -3.63 0.41 -5.47
C MET A 11 -4.62 1.50 -5.07
N THR A 12 -5.90 1.14 -4.97
CA THR A 12 -7.04 2.06 -4.85
C THR A 12 -7.13 2.73 -3.48
N GLU A 13 -7.51 4.00 -3.50
CA GLU A 13 -7.77 4.85 -2.33
C GLU A 13 -9.19 5.43 -2.40
N PRO A 14 -9.79 5.85 -1.28
CA PRO A 14 -11.12 6.48 -1.28
C PRO A 14 -11.25 7.66 -2.27
N GLY A 15 -10.16 8.37 -2.55
CA GLY A 15 -10.11 9.48 -3.50
C GLY A 15 -9.39 9.19 -4.82
N ALA A 16 -8.90 7.97 -5.05
CA ALA A 16 -8.13 7.62 -6.25
C ALA A 16 -8.38 6.17 -6.68
N GLY A 17 -9.14 6.00 -7.78
CA GLY A 17 -9.40 4.71 -8.43
C GLY A 17 -8.71 4.61 -9.78
N SER A 18 -9.35 5.13 -10.84
CA SER A 18 -8.81 5.10 -12.20
C SER A 18 -7.57 5.98 -12.40
N ASP A 19 -7.44 7.06 -11.63
CA ASP A 19 -6.26 7.91 -11.62
C ASP A 19 -5.25 7.42 -10.56
N LEU A 20 -4.42 6.46 -10.93
CA LEU A 20 -3.37 5.94 -10.05
C LEU A 20 -2.27 6.99 -9.77
N GLN A 21 -2.11 8.01 -10.62
CA GLN A 21 -1.12 9.05 -10.34
C GLN A 21 -1.55 9.96 -9.19
N GLY A 22 -2.86 10.04 -8.95
CA GLY A 22 -3.50 10.83 -7.90
C GLY A 22 -3.44 10.24 -6.49
N VAL A 23 -2.83 9.06 -6.29
CA VAL A 23 -2.69 8.44 -4.96
C VAL A 23 -2.01 9.39 -3.97
N LYS A 24 -2.54 9.40 -2.74
CA LYS A 24 -2.14 10.26 -1.62
C LYS A 24 -1.37 9.52 -0.54
N THR A 25 -1.40 8.19 -0.53
CA THR A 25 -0.53 7.40 0.36
C THR A 25 0.91 7.81 0.13
N THR A 26 1.61 8.22 1.19
CA THR A 26 3.02 8.64 1.13
C THR A 26 3.91 7.55 1.70
N ALA A 27 5.16 7.52 1.25
CA ALA A 27 6.23 6.75 1.85
C ALA A 27 7.45 7.66 1.98
N VAL A 28 7.77 8.07 3.20
CA VAL A 28 8.87 8.99 3.50
C VAL A 28 10.04 8.19 4.08
N LEU A 29 11.23 8.34 3.49
CA LEU A 29 12.45 7.74 4.04
C LEU A 29 12.80 8.47 5.35
N ASP A 30 12.89 7.73 6.45
CA ASP A 30 13.30 8.20 7.77
C ASP A 30 14.44 7.31 8.27
N GLY A 31 15.67 7.82 8.17
CA GLY A 31 16.88 7.01 8.41
C GLY A 31 17.06 5.92 7.35
N ASP A 32 16.93 4.67 7.77
CA ASP A 32 17.05 3.45 6.96
C ASP A 32 15.71 2.78 6.64
N GLU A 33 14.59 3.33 7.13
CA GLU A 33 13.26 2.77 6.95
C GLU A 33 12.32 3.75 6.22
N TYR A 34 11.28 3.21 5.57
CA TYR A 34 10.22 4.03 4.98
C TYR A 34 9.00 4.06 5.90
N VAL A 35 8.58 5.26 6.28
CA VAL A 35 7.32 5.49 6.99
C VAL A 35 6.20 5.67 5.97
N ILE A 36 5.31 4.69 5.88
CA ILE A 36 4.17 4.69 4.95
C ILE A 36 2.91 5.19 5.67
N ASN A 37 2.25 6.21 5.12
CA ASN A 37 1.02 6.76 5.68
C ASN A 37 -0.06 6.89 4.60
N GLY A 38 -1.22 6.29 4.83
CA GLY A 38 -2.34 6.40 3.91
C GLY A 38 -3.47 5.43 4.23
N SER A 39 -4.45 5.36 3.34
CA SER A 39 -5.58 4.44 3.47
C SER A 39 -5.92 3.86 2.11
N LYS A 40 -5.97 2.53 2.06
CA LYS A 40 -6.32 1.77 0.85
C LYS A 40 -7.70 1.18 1.01
N THR A 41 -8.43 1.05 -0.10
CA THR A 41 -9.81 0.56 -0.10
C THR A 41 -10.07 -0.36 -1.30
N PHE A 42 -11.04 -1.27 -1.16
CA PHE A 42 -11.40 -2.26 -2.19
C PHE A 42 -10.25 -3.19 -2.57
N ILE A 43 -9.46 -3.61 -1.57
CA ILE A 43 -8.30 -4.47 -1.79
C ILE A 43 -8.73 -5.93 -1.78
N THR A 44 -8.71 -6.56 -2.95
CA THR A 44 -8.93 -8.02 -3.07
C THR A 44 -7.95 -8.76 -2.17
N ASN A 45 -8.47 -9.70 -1.39
CA ASN A 45 -7.75 -10.44 -0.35
C ASN A 45 -7.16 -9.59 0.78
N GLY A 46 -7.46 -8.29 0.89
CA GLY A 46 -6.82 -7.39 1.86
C GLY A 46 -6.94 -7.87 3.31
N TRP A 47 -8.08 -8.47 3.67
CA TRP A 47 -8.28 -9.08 4.99
C TRP A 47 -7.45 -10.36 5.19
N LEU A 48 -7.36 -11.21 4.18
CA LEU A 48 -6.66 -12.50 4.23
C LEU A 48 -5.15 -12.39 3.98
N ALA A 49 -4.65 -11.27 3.45
CA ALA A 49 -3.29 -11.16 2.98
C ALA A 49 -2.25 -11.18 4.12
N ASP A 50 -1.17 -11.92 3.91
CA ASP A 50 0.03 -11.93 4.74
C ASP A 50 1.05 -10.90 4.25
N LEU A 51 1.05 -10.64 2.94
CA LEU A 51 1.96 -9.70 2.28
C LEU A 51 1.19 -8.82 1.30
N VAL A 52 1.41 -7.52 1.36
CA VAL A 52 0.69 -6.54 0.54
C VAL A 52 1.66 -5.70 -0.27
N ILE A 53 1.44 -5.63 -1.59
CA ILE A 53 2.10 -4.66 -2.46
C ILE A 53 1.38 -3.33 -2.31
N VAL A 54 2.00 -2.34 -1.67
CA VAL A 54 1.43 -1.01 -1.45
C VAL A 54 2.00 -0.02 -2.45
N VAL A 55 1.11 0.69 -3.15
CA VAL A 55 1.48 1.84 -3.98
C VAL A 55 1.52 3.10 -3.12
N ALA A 56 2.66 3.79 -3.09
CA ALA A 56 2.82 5.03 -2.33
C ALA A 56 3.69 6.06 -3.07
N LYS A 57 3.50 7.34 -2.76
CA LYS A 57 4.31 8.46 -3.23
C LYS A 57 5.57 8.61 -2.39
N THR A 58 6.72 8.42 -3.03
CA THR A 58 8.04 8.72 -2.47
C THR A 58 8.51 10.13 -2.85
N ASP A 59 8.10 10.64 -4.01
CA ASP A 59 8.29 12.04 -4.41
C ASP A 59 7.03 12.61 -5.09
N PRO A 60 6.19 13.36 -4.36
CA PRO A 60 4.98 13.97 -4.93
C PRO A 60 5.26 14.93 -6.11
N LYS A 61 6.46 15.49 -6.21
CA LYS A 61 6.83 16.47 -7.26
C LYS A 61 7.26 15.78 -8.56
N ALA A 62 7.65 14.52 -8.52
CA ALA A 62 8.09 13.75 -9.69
C ALA A 62 6.93 13.11 -10.49
N GLY A 63 5.67 13.44 -10.16
CA GLY A 63 4.49 12.92 -10.85
C GLY A 63 4.41 11.39 -10.79
N ALA A 64 4.35 10.73 -11.95
CA ALA A 64 4.35 9.28 -12.03
C ALA A 64 5.67 8.62 -11.59
N LYS A 65 6.81 9.31 -11.76
CA LYS A 65 8.14 8.79 -11.39
C LYS A 65 8.40 8.77 -9.89
N GLY A 66 7.62 9.53 -9.13
CA GLY A 66 7.70 9.57 -7.67
C GLY A 66 6.73 8.62 -6.97
N THR A 67 6.25 7.61 -7.68
CA THR A 67 5.48 6.49 -7.12
C THR A 67 6.39 5.28 -6.99
N SER A 68 6.34 4.60 -5.85
CA SER A 68 7.08 3.36 -5.60
C SER A 68 6.15 2.26 -5.10
N LEU A 69 6.59 1.01 -5.27
CA LEU A 69 5.92 -0.17 -4.75
C LEU A 69 6.66 -0.67 -3.52
N PHE A 70 5.91 -0.95 -2.46
CA PHE A 70 6.44 -1.47 -1.21
C PHE A 70 5.82 -2.83 -0.91
N LEU A 71 6.63 -3.77 -0.43
CA LEU A 71 6.15 -5.02 0.13
C LEU A 71 6.00 -4.82 1.64
N VAL A 72 4.77 -4.93 2.14
CA VAL A 72 4.45 -4.70 3.55
C VAL A 72 3.81 -5.97 4.11
N GLU A 73 4.45 -6.58 5.11
CA GLU A 73 3.89 -7.73 5.81
C GLU A 73 2.73 -7.28 6.71
N ALA A 74 1.70 -8.11 6.83
CA ALA A 74 0.48 -7.79 7.59
C ALA A 74 0.71 -7.59 9.09
N ASN A 75 1.84 -8.08 9.63
CA ASN A 75 2.26 -7.93 11.02
C ASN A 75 3.16 -6.68 11.24
N THR A 76 3.44 -5.89 10.20
CA THR A 76 4.23 -4.66 10.31
C THR A 76 3.55 -3.69 11.28
N PRO A 77 4.26 -3.15 12.29
CA PRO A 77 3.67 -2.18 13.22
C PRO A 77 2.98 -1.00 12.50
N GLY A 78 1.76 -0.66 12.91
CA GLY A 78 0.95 0.38 12.27
C GLY A 78 0.15 -0.08 11.05
N PHE A 79 0.37 -1.30 10.55
CA PHE A 79 -0.49 -1.89 9.53
C PHE A 79 -1.81 -2.36 10.16
N SER A 80 -2.93 -1.86 9.66
CA SER A 80 -4.25 -2.29 10.10
C SER A 80 -5.09 -2.74 8.91
N LYS A 81 -5.62 -3.97 8.99
CA LYS A 81 -6.67 -4.44 8.08
C LYS A 81 -8.00 -3.90 8.60
N ARG A 82 -8.73 -3.15 7.78
CA ARG A 82 -10.13 -2.84 8.10
C ARG A 82 -10.97 -4.11 7.95
N SER A 83 -11.93 -4.27 8.86
CA SER A 83 -12.88 -5.38 8.87
C SER A 83 -13.63 -5.48 7.53
N GLU A 84 -14.12 -6.69 7.25
CA GLU A 84 -14.92 -6.98 6.05
C GLU A 84 -16.35 -6.41 6.12
N GLU A 85 -16.73 -5.78 7.24
CA GLU A 85 -18.05 -5.19 7.52
C GLU A 85 -18.16 -3.71 7.09
#